data_AF-A0A0K2REM5-F1
#
_entry.id   AF-A0A0K2REM5-F1
#
_cell.length_a   1.000
_cell.length_b   1.000
_cell.length_c   1.000
_cell.angle_alpha   90.00
_cell.angle_beta   90.00
_cell.angle_gamma   90.00
#
_symmetry.space_group_name_H-M   'P 1'
#
loop_
_entity.id
_entity.type
_entity.pdbx_description
1 polymer ?
#
loop_
_entity_poly.entity_id
_entity_poly.type
_entity_poly.pdbx_seq_one_letter_code
_entity_poly.pdbx_strand_id
1 'polypeptide(L)'
;MLTRAQAAPTAAIAPVVATIVTMLFLRLLIQRLETWRPVPVASDMPLARRSFMQLLGGTAIAAAAAGIVTTLVRRAGTVASDFRRGVALPAPVTPPQKVPDGAALTLAGLQPLVTPNPDFYRIDTALIPPAVNPPDWTLKVTGLVEREVTLDFATLLTKPMIERHVTIACVSNEVGGDLIGNALWLGWPVRELLAMAGPKPGADMVLSRSTDGWTAGTPSRRSPTIGTRSSPSE
;
A
#
# COMPACT_ATOMS: atom_id res chain seq x y z
N MET A 1 -7.60 8.69 11.26
CA MET A 1 -6.33 9.44 11.32
C MET A 1 -5.68 9.33 9.95
N LEU A 2 -5.59 10.42 9.18
CA LEU A 2 -4.75 10.43 7.97
C LEU A 2 -3.30 10.61 8.42
N THR A 3 -2.39 9.73 8.00
CA THR A 3 -0.96 9.93 8.22
C THR A 3 -0.48 11.07 7.31
N ARG A 4 0.62 11.74 7.69
CA ARG A 4 1.20 12.91 6.99
C ARG A 4 1.41 12.68 5.48
N ALA A 5 1.55 11.42 5.09
CA ALA A 5 1.72 10.93 3.72
C ALA A 5 0.48 11.01 2.82
N GLN A 6 -0.73 10.93 3.40
CA GLN A 6 -1.98 10.86 2.64
C GLN A 6 -2.65 12.23 2.46
N ALA A 7 -2.00 13.31 2.94
CA ALA A 7 -2.51 14.68 2.89
C ALA A 7 -2.30 15.35 1.52
N ALA A 8 -2.71 14.70 0.42
CA ALA A 8 -2.88 15.39 -0.85
C ALA A 8 -4.16 16.25 -0.80
N PRO A 9 -4.22 17.45 -1.41
CA PRO A 9 -5.43 18.28 -1.44
C PRO A 9 -6.65 17.55 -1.99
N THR A 10 -6.43 16.62 -2.93
CA THR A 10 -7.46 15.76 -3.52
C THR A 10 -7.99 14.71 -2.54
N ALA A 11 -7.18 14.28 -1.56
CA ALA A 11 -7.60 13.34 -0.52
C ALA A 11 -8.64 13.95 0.45
N ALA A 12 -8.75 15.28 0.48
CA ALA A 12 -9.77 15.97 1.27
C ALA A 12 -11.13 16.04 0.55
N ILE A 13 -11.20 15.88 -0.78
CA ILE A 13 -12.43 16.05 -1.55
C ILE A 13 -13.48 15.01 -1.14
N ALA A 14 -13.11 13.73 -1.11
CA ALA A 14 -14.02 12.65 -0.73
C ALA A 14 -14.59 12.81 0.69
N PRO A 15 -13.79 13.04 1.76
CA PRO A 15 -14.33 13.25 3.10
C PRO A 15 -15.11 14.56 3.22
N VAL A 16 -14.74 15.64 2.51
CA VAL A 16 -15.52 16.89 2.49
C VAL A 16 -16.88 16.68 1.84
N VAL A 17 -16.94 16.03 0.68
CA VAL A 17 -18.21 15.68 0.02
C VAL A 17 -19.04 14.76 0.90
N ALA A 18 -18.43 13.73 1.49
CA ALA A 18 -19.12 12.84 2.44
C ALA A 18 -19.65 13.61 3.65
N THR A 19 -18.88 14.55 4.19
CA THR A 19 -19.30 15.41 5.32
C THR A 19 -20.46 16.31 4.93
N ILE A 20 -20.41 16.96 3.76
CA ILE A 20 -21.50 17.80 3.26
C ILE A 20 -22.77 16.97 3.05
N VAL A 21 -22.66 15.81 2.39
CA VAL A 21 -23.80 14.90 2.17
C VAL A 21 -24.36 14.43 3.50
N THR A 22 -23.52 14.01 4.44
CA THR A 22 -23.93 13.60 5.79
C THR A 22 -24.60 14.75 6.53
N MET A 23 -24.05 15.97 6.46
CA MET A 23 -24.61 17.13 7.13
C MET A 23 -25.97 17.53 6.56
N LEU A 24 -26.13 17.49 5.23
CA LEU A 24 -27.41 17.74 4.56
C LEU A 24 -28.44 16.66 4.93
N PHE A 25 -28.02 15.39 4.95
CA PHE A 25 -28.86 14.28 5.35
C PHE A 25 -29.29 14.39 6.83
N LEU A 26 -28.36 14.71 7.72
CA LEU A 26 -28.63 14.90 9.15
C LEU A 26 -29.55 16.11 9.39
N ARG A 27 -29.35 17.22 8.67
CA ARG A 27 -30.26 18.38 8.74
C ARG A 27 -31.67 18.02 8.31
N LEU A 28 -31.82 17.24 7.23
CA LEU A 28 -33.13 16.74 6.79
C LEU A 28 -33.77 15.84 7.86
N LEU A 29 -33.00 14.97 8.52
CA LEU A 29 -33.48 14.12 9.61
C LEU A 29 -33.87 14.93 10.86
N ILE A 30 -33.09 15.95 11.23
CA ILE A 30 -33.36 16.82 12.39
C ILE A 30 -34.64 17.64 12.14
N GLN A 31 -34.78 18.28 10.98
CA GLN A 31 -36.02 18.98 10.62
C GLN A 31 -37.25 18.05 10.66
N ARG A 32 -37.05 16.77 10.32
CA ARG A 32 -38.09 15.75 10.41
C ARG A 32 -38.41 15.33 11.84
N LEU A 33 -37.41 15.27 12.72
CA LEU A 33 -37.60 15.00 14.14
C LEU A 33 -38.32 16.16 14.83
N GLU A 34 -37.94 17.41 14.52
CA GLU A 34 -38.58 18.62 15.10
C GLU A 34 -40.04 18.77 14.67
N THR A 35 -40.39 18.30 13.48
CA THR A 35 -41.78 18.29 12.98
C THR A 35 -42.58 17.08 13.47
N TRP A 36 -41.95 16.12 14.15
CA TRP A 36 -42.63 14.96 14.73
C TRP A 36 -43.19 15.31 16.11
N ARG A 37 -44.49 15.65 16.15
CA ARG A 37 -45.26 15.71 17.40
C ARG A 37 -45.94 14.35 17.66
N PRO A 38 -45.90 13.79 18.87
CA PRO A 38 -46.73 12.64 19.21
C PRO A 38 -48.19 13.09 19.27
N VAL A 39 -48.97 12.77 18.24
CA VAL A 39 -50.42 13.00 18.22
C VAL A 39 -51.12 11.71 18.63
N PRO A 40 -52.02 11.71 19.63
CA PRO A 40 -52.82 10.54 19.98
C PRO A 40 -53.78 10.22 18.81
N VAL A 41 -53.83 8.92 18.51
CA VAL A 41 -54.47 8.26 17.36
C VAL A 41 -55.74 8.94 16.82
N ALA A 42 -55.66 9.48 15.60
CA ALA A 42 -56.78 9.52 14.64
C ALA A 42 -56.23 9.72 13.21
N SER A 43 -56.38 8.68 12.38
CA SER A 43 -56.28 8.61 10.91
C SER A 43 -55.52 9.74 10.17
N ASP A 44 -54.25 9.51 9.81
CA ASP A 44 -53.56 10.37 8.83
C ASP A 44 -52.55 9.60 7.95
N MET A 45 -53.08 8.93 6.91
CA MET A 45 -52.31 8.22 5.86
C MET A 45 -51.34 9.09 5.02
N PRO A 46 -51.54 10.42 4.81
CA PRO A 46 -50.63 11.23 3.96
C PRO A 46 -49.25 11.50 4.56
N LEU A 47 -49.18 11.74 5.88
CA LEU A 47 -47.93 12.08 6.59
C LEU A 47 -47.00 10.87 6.72
N ALA A 48 -47.56 9.68 6.96
CA ALA A 48 -46.81 8.41 7.00
C ALA A 48 -46.19 8.05 5.64
N ARG A 49 -46.89 8.34 4.53
CA ARG A 49 -46.35 8.12 3.18
C ARG A 49 -45.16 9.03 2.89
N ARG A 50 -45.21 10.30 3.33
CA ARG A 50 -44.13 11.27 3.10
C ARG A 50 -42.90 11.03 3.99
N SER A 51 -43.06 10.51 5.20
CA SER A 51 -41.94 10.11 6.07
C SER A 51 -41.28 8.83 5.53
N PHE A 52 -42.08 7.84 5.14
CA PHE A 52 -41.60 6.62 4.50
C PHE A 52 -40.81 6.89 3.21
N MET A 53 -41.35 7.72 2.30
CA MET A 53 -40.66 8.05 1.03
C MET A 53 -39.33 8.78 1.24
N GLN A 54 -39.20 9.55 2.32
CA GLN A 54 -37.95 10.21 2.65
C GLN A 54 -36.92 9.29 3.29
N LEU A 55 -37.35 8.40 4.18
CA LEU A 55 -36.46 7.37 4.73
C LEU A 55 -35.96 6.47 3.60
N LEU A 56 -36.84 6.07 2.69
CA LEU A 56 -36.50 5.31 1.50
C LEU A 56 -35.52 6.08 0.60
N GLY A 57 -35.80 7.36 0.31
CA GLY A 57 -34.92 8.22 -0.47
C GLY A 57 -33.53 8.42 0.17
N GLY A 58 -33.49 8.60 1.48
CA GLY A 58 -32.25 8.71 2.26
C GLY A 58 -31.41 7.44 2.20
N THR A 59 -32.06 6.29 2.41
CA THR A 59 -31.40 4.98 2.33
C THR A 59 -30.89 4.69 0.92
N ALA A 60 -31.65 5.07 -0.12
CA ALA A 60 -31.24 4.94 -1.51
C ALA A 60 -30.02 5.79 -1.86
N ILE A 61 -29.94 7.04 -1.37
CA ILE A 61 -28.77 7.91 -1.57
C ILE A 61 -27.55 7.32 -0.86
N ALA A 62 -27.69 6.86 0.38
CA ALA A 62 -26.60 6.24 1.14
C ALA A 62 -26.08 4.97 0.42
N ALA A 63 -26.99 4.11 -0.05
CA ALA A 63 -26.63 2.91 -0.80
C ALA A 63 -25.95 3.25 -2.13
N ALA A 64 -26.42 4.27 -2.86
CA ALA A 64 -25.80 4.73 -4.09
C ALA A 64 -24.38 5.27 -3.85
N ALA A 65 -24.20 6.08 -2.81
CA ALA A 65 -22.88 6.60 -2.43
C ALA A 65 -21.91 5.46 -2.06
N ALA A 66 -22.34 4.50 -1.24
CA ALA A 66 -21.55 3.32 -0.90
C ALA A 66 -21.21 2.46 -2.14
N GLY A 67 -22.17 2.30 -3.05
CA GLY A 67 -21.98 1.59 -4.32
C GLY A 67 -20.95 2.27 -5.23
N ILE A 68 -20.98 3.60 -5.34
CA ILE A 68 -19.99 4.39 -6.09
C ILE A 68 -18.59 4.23 -5.49
N VAL A 69 -18.45 4.38 -4.17
CA VAL A 69 -17.15 4.20 -3.49
C VAL A 69 -16.61 2.78 -3.71
N THR A 70 -17.47 1.78 -3.55
CA THR A 70 -17.09 0.37 -3.73
C THR A 70 -16.68 0.07 -5.16
N THR A 71 -17.39 0.61 -6.16
CA THR A 71 -17.04 0.41 -7.58
C THR A 71 -15.74 1.09 -7.95
N LEU A 72 -15.45 2.29 -7.44
CA LEU A 72 -14.18 2.97 -7.67
C LEU A 72 -12.99 2.17 -7.10
N VAL A 73 -13.10 1.71 -5.85
CA VAL A 73 -12.06 0.89 -5.21
C VAL A 73 -11.84 -0.43 -5.98
N ARG A 74 -12.93 -1.11 -6.36
CA ARG A 74 -12.85 -2.34 -7.15
C ARG A 74 -12.20 -2.12 -8.50
N ARG A 75 -12.57 -1.06 -9.23
CA ARG A 75 -11.99 -0.73 -10.55
C ARG A 75 -10.49 -0.47 -10.46
N ALA A 76 -10.04 0.28 -9.47
CA ALA A 76 -8.61 0.52 -9.27
C ALA A 76 -7.87 -0.81 -9.02
N GLY A 77 -8.44 -1.67 -8.17
CA GLY A 77 -7.89 -3.01 -7.91
C GLY A 77 -7.86 -3.92 -9.15
N THR A 78 -8.90 -3.91 -9.98
CA THR A 78 -8.97 -4.74 -11.19
C THR A 78 -7.93 -4.32 -12.21
N VAL A 79 -7.79 -3.01 -12.50
CA VAL A 79 -6.77 -2.50 -13.44
C VAL A 79 -5.36 -2.90 -13.00
N ALA A 80 -5.04 -2.72 -11.72
CA ALA A 80 -3.75 -3.13 -11.18
C ALA A 80 -3.54 -4.66 -11.23
N SER A 81 -4.60 -5.46 -11.11
CA SER A 81 -4.53 -6.93 -11.21
C SER A 81 -4.40 -7.41 -12.66
N ASP A 82 -5.09 -6.78 -13.60
CA ASP A 82 -5.09 -7.13 -15.02
C ASP A 82 -3.70 -6.87 -15.61
N PHE A 83 -3.11 -5.73 -15.29
CA PHE A 83 -1.75 -5.44 -15.68
C PHE A 83 -0.77 -6.48 -15.10
N ARG A 84 -0.85 -6.78 -13.79
CA ARG A 84 0.01 -7.80 -13.16
C ARG A 84 -0.07 -9.17 -13.84
N ARG A 85 -1.24 -9.55 -14.38
CA ARG A 85 -1.42 -10.80 -15.14
C ARG A 85 -0.87 -10.73 -16.57
N GLY A 86 -0.87 -9.55 -17.18
CA GLY A 86 -0.44 -9.32 -18.57
C GLY A 86 1.04 -8.98 -18.74
N VAL A 87 1.78 -8.68 -17.67
CA VAL A 87 3.21 -8.34 -17.75
C VAL A 87 4.04 -9.58 -18.04
N ALA A 88 4.76 -9.54 -19.16
CA ALA A 88 5.88 -10.44 -19.40
C ALA A 88 7.10 -9.96 -18.61
N LEU A 89 7.59 -10.80 -17.70
CA LEU A 89 8.81 -10.50 -16.95
C LEU A 89 10.06 -10.81 -17.80
N PRO A 90 11.11 -9.96 -17.75
CA PRO A 90 12.37 -10.23 -18.40
C PRO A 90 13.06 -11.48 -17.83
N ALA A 91 13.84 -12.17 -18.65
CA ALA A 91 14.70 -13.24 -18.17
C ALA A 91 15.84 -12.66 -17.30
N PRO A 92 16.24 -13.33 -16.22
CA PRO A 92 17.39 -12.93 -15.43
C PRO A 92 18.70 -13.12 -16.20
N VAL A 93 19.69 -12.26 -15.95
CA VAL A 93 21.06 -12.43 -16.46
C VAL A 93 21.92 -13.33 -15.57
N THR A 94 21.43 -13.70 -14.40
CA THR A 94 22.10 -14.63 -13.49
C THR A 94 21.81 -16.09 -13.85
N PRO A 95 22.73 -17.02 -13.52
CA PRO A 95 22.45 -18.45 -13.61
C PRO A 95 21.18 -18.83 -12.81
N PRO A 96 20.42 -19.85 -13.25
CA PRO A 96 19.23 -20.31 -12.56
C PRO A 96 19.49 -20.56 -11.08
N GLN A 97 18.70 -19.94 -10.20
CA GLN A 97 18.78 -20.14 -8.76
C GLN A 97 18.03 -21.42 -8.38
N LYS A 98 18.65 -22.59 -8.59
CA LYS A 98 18.07 -23.88 -8.20
C LYS A 98 18.25 -24.12 -6.70
N VAL A 99 17.17 -24.53 -6.04
CA VAL A 99 17.22 -25.09 -4.68
C VAL A 99 17.79 -26.51 -4.79
N PRO A 100 18.89 -26.85 -4.08
CA PRO A 100 19.44 -28.20 -4.10
C PRO A 100 18.45 -29.24 -3.58
N ASP A 101 18.55 -30.46 -4.11
CA ASP A 101 17.76 -31.59 -3.62
C ASP A 101 18.07 -31.84 -2.13
N GLY A 102 17.02 -32.04 -1.33
CA GLY A 102 17.13 -32.24 0.11
C GLY A 102 17.39 -30.98 0.94
N ALA A 103 17.50 -29.79 0.34
CA ALA A 103 17.61 -28.53 1.09
C ALA A 103 16.31 -28.15 1.81
N ALA A 104 15.16 -28.59 1.29
CA ALA A 104 13.86 -28.37 1.91
C ALA A 104 13.60 -29.41 3.02
N LEU A 105 13.45 -28.95 4.25
CA LEU A 105 13.06 -29.76 5.39
C LEU A 105 11.53 -29.75 5.52
N THR A 106 10.93 -30.92 5.72
CA THR A 106 9.50 -31.05 6.01
C THR A 106 9.33 -31.47 7.45
N LEU A 107 9.22 -30.48 8.34
CA LEU A 107 8.99 -30.67 9.78
C LEU A 107 7.68 -29.98 10.18
N ALA A 108 6.96 -30.56 11.13
CA ALA A 108 5.72 -29.96 11.63
C ALA A 108 6.01 -28.58 12.23
N GLY A 109 5.26 -27.56 11.79
CA GLY A 109 5.43 -26.17 12.22
C GLY A 109 6.55 -25.40 11.51
N LEU A 110 7.33 -26.03 10.61
CA LEU A 110 8.34 -25.33 9.83
C LEU A 110 7.73 -24.76 8.54
N GLN A 111 8.01 -23.48 8.27
CA GLN A 111 7.61 -22.83 7.02
C GLN A 111 8.36 -23.45 5.82
N PRO A 112 7.75 -23.52 4.63
CA PRO A 112 8.41 -23.98 3.43
C PRO A 112 9.70 -23.19 3.16
N LEU A 113 10.76 -23.87 2.69
CA LEU A 113 12.02 -23.22 2.29
C LEU A 113 11.79 -22.13 1.23
N VAL A 114 10.85 -22.37 0.31
CA VAL A 114 10.35 -21.37 -0.63
C VAL A 114 8.87 -21.21 -0.35
N THR A 115 8.50 -20.06 0.21
CA THR A 115 7.12 -19.73 0.57
C THR A 115 6.31 -19.46 -0.70
N PRO A 116 5.18 -20.15 -0.93
CA PRO A 116 4.30 -19.84 -2.05
C PRO A 116 3.81 -18.40 -1.99
N ASN A 117 3.69 -17.72 -3.13
CA ASN A 117 3.29 -16.30 -3.18
C ASN A 117 1.97 -15.98 -2.43
N PRO A 118 0.90 -16.80 -2.48
CA PRO A 118 -0.32 -16.55 -1.71
C PRO A 118 -0.13 -16.63 -0.19
N ASP A 119 0.90 -17.35 0.26
CA ASP A 119 1.18 -17.64 1.66
C ASP A 119 2.29 -16.73 2.22
N PHE A 120 2.91 -15.88 1.38
CA PHE A 120 3.92 -14.94 1.83
C PHE A 120 3.28 -13.87 2.72
N TYR A 121 3.74 -13.76 3.97
CA TYR A 121 3.14 -12.86 4.97
C TYR A 121 3.05 -11.42 4.46
N ARG A 122 1.98 -10.71 4.85
CA ARG A 122 1.71 -9.34 4.42
C ARG A 122 1.45 -8.43 5.62
N ILE A 123 2.17 -7.32 5.68
CA ILE A 123 1.97 -6.25 6.66
C ILE A 123 1.72 -4.96 5.88
N ASP A 124 0.54 -4.38 6.04
CA ASP A 124 0.14 -3.14 5.39
C ASP A 124 0.08 -2.00 6.42
N THR A 125 0.59 -0.82 6.06
CA THR A 125 0.43 0.39 6.91
C THR A 125 -0.76 1.25 6.48
N ALA A 126 -1.22 1.08 5.23
CA ALA A 126 -2.41 1.73 4.72
C ALA A 126 -3.64 0.82 4.91
N LEU A 127 -4.79 1.42 5.26
CA LEU A 127 -6.05 0.68 5.39
C LEU A 127 -6.47 0.00 4.07
N ILE A 128 -6.15 0.63 2.94
CA ILE A 128 -6.38 0.11 1.61
C ILE A 128 -5.03 0.20 0.86
N PRO A 129 -4.45 -0.93 0.42
CA PRO A 129 -3.21 -0.90 -0.35
C PRO A 129 -3.35 -0.08 -1.64
N PRO A 130 -2.33 0.71 -2.02
CA PRO A 130 -2.39 1.52 -3.22
C PRO A 130 -2.45 0.64 -4.47
N ALA A 131 -3.46 0.85 -5.31
CA ALA A 131 -3.53 0.27 -6.64
C ALA A 131 -2.70 1.11 -7.62
N VAL A 132 -1.44 0.71 -7.81
CA VAL A 132 -0.50 1.41 -8.71
C VAL A 132 -0.72 0.96 -10.15
N ASN A 133 -0.97 1.91 -11.05
CA ASN A 133 -1.05 1.67 -12.49
C ASN A 133 0.35 1.78 -13.12
N PRO A 134 0.94 0.71 -13.68
CA PRO A 134 2.35 0.76 -14.07
C PRO A 134 2.72 1.69 -15.24
N PRO A 135 1.84 1.97 -16.23
CA PRO A 135 2.07 3.06 -17.19
C PRO A 135 2.27 4.44 -16.56
N ASP A 136 1.66 4.69 -15.39
CA ASP A 136 1.80 5.95 -14.64
C ASP A 136 2.90 5.89 -13.57
N TRP A 137 3.52 4.71 -13.38
CA TRP A 137 4.51 4.51 -12.34
C TRP A 137 5.85 5.16 -12.72
N THR A 138 6.44 5.87 -11.77
CA THR A 138 7.78 6.43 -11.88
C THR A 138 8.55 6.24 -10.57
N LEU A 139 9.85 5.95 -10.70
CA LEU A 139 10.81 5.94 -9.61
C LEU A 139 11.79 7.09 -9.80
N LYS A 140 12.00 7.88 -8.74
CA LYS A 140 12.90 9.03 -8.75
C LYS A 140 14.04 8.83 -7.75
N VAL A 141 15.24 9.16 -8.16
CA VAL A 141 16.42 9.28 -7.29
C VAL A 141 16.82 10.75 -7.28
N THR A 142 16.72 11.36 -6.10
CA THR A 142 16.96 12.79 -5.89
C THR A 142 17.79 13.01 -4.63
N GLY A 143 18.08 14.26 -4.28
CA GLY A 143 18.81 14.63 -3.07
C GLY A 143 20.31 14.81 -3.33
N LEU A 144 21.16 14.23 -2.49
CA LEU A 144 22.62 14.45 -2.53
C LEU A 144 23.30 13.56 -3.59
N VAL A 145 22.99 13.85 -4.86
CA VAL A 145 23.45 13.13 -6.05
C VAL A 145 24.02 14.09 -7.10
N GLU A 146 24.81 13.58 -8.04
CA GLU A 146 25.35 14.34 -9.17
C GLU A 146 24.24 14.70 -10.16
N ARG A 147 23.33 13.76 -10.41
CA ARG A 147 22.16 13.99 -11.28
C ARG A 147 20.94 13.25 -10.76
N GLU A 148 19.79 13.91 -10.86
CA GLU A 148 18.52 13.27 -10.57
C GLU A 148 18.18 12.26 -11.67
N VAL A 149 17.66 11.11 -11.26
CA VAL A 149 17.24 10.03 -12.18
C VAL A 149 15.74 9.85 -12.05
N THR A 150 15.04 9.77 -13.17
CA THR A 150 13.65 9.32 -13.24
C THR A 150 13.59 8.07 -14.11
N LEU A 151 12.93 7.02 -13.62
CA LEU A 151 12.79 5.73 -14.28
C LEU A 151 11.30 5.36 -14.34
N ASP A 152 10.78 5.11 -15.54
CA ASP A 152 9.44 4.55 -15.71
C ASP A 152 9.48 3.00 -15.68
N PHE A 153 8.29 2.39 -15.62
CA PHE A 153 8.18 0.94 -15.45
C PHE A 153 8.68 0.17 -16.67
N ALA A 154 8.39 0.66 -17.87
CA ALA A 154 8.84 0.03 -19.11
C ALA A 154 10.38 0.02 -19.21
N THR A 155 11.02 1.14 -18.86
CA THR A 155 12.48 1.26 -18.83
C THR A 155 13.08 0.37 -17.75
N LEU A 156 12.43 0.24 -16.58
CA LEU A 156 12.87 -0.71 -15.55
C LEU A 156 12.91 -2.14 -16.10
N LEU A 157 11.89 -2.58 -16.85
CA LEU A 157 11.84 -3.91 -17.44
C LEU A 157 12.92 -4.16 -18.51
N THR A 158 13.57 -3.14 -19.05
CA THR A 158 14.69 -3.31 -19.99
C THR A 158 16.05 -3.52 -19.29
N LYS A 159 16.11 -3.41 -17.96
CA LYS A 159 17.35 -3.51 -17.20
C LYS A 159 17.84 -4.95 -17.09
N PRO A 160 19.16 -5.17 -16.86
CA PRO A 160 19.72 -6.51 -16.63
C PRO A 160 19.26 -7.04 -15.26
N MET A 161 18.07 -7.65 -15.23
CA MET A 161 17.47 -8.21 -14.03
C MET A 161 18.30 -9.38 -13.50
N ILE A 162 18.40 -9.50 -12.18
CA ILE A 162 19.03 -10.63 -11.52
C ILE A 162 18.02 -11.38 -10.66
N GLU A 163 18.30 -12.64 -10.40
CA GLU A 163 17.53 -13.48 -9.49
C GLU A 163 18.30 -13.77 -8.20
N ARG A 164 17.62 -13.71 -7.06
CA ARG A 164 18.15 -14.10 -5.74
C ARG A 164 17.07 -14.66 -4.84
N HIS A 165 17.36 -15.75 -4.14
CA HIS A 165 16.58 -16.15 -2.97
C HIS A 165 16.83 -15.15 -1.84
N VAL A 166 15.77 -14.54 -1.34
CA VAL A 166 15.84 -13.59 -0.22
C VAL A 166 14.76 -13.94 0.79
N THR A 167 15.19 -14.09 2.04
CA THR A 167 14.31 -14.19 3.20
C THR A 167 14.01 -12.79 3.71
N ILE A 168 12.73 -12.49 3.91
CA ILE A 168 12.27 -11.26 4.57
C ILE A 168 11.58 -11.69 5.86
N ALA A 169 11.89 -10.99 6.95
CA ALA A 169 11.27 -11.20 8.26
C ALA A 169 10.79 -9.87 8.83
N CYS A 170 9.64 -9.88 9.48
CA CYS A 170 9.15 -8.73 10.23
C CYS A 170 9.94 -8.55 11.52
N VAL A 171 10.18 -7.31 11.93
CA VAL A 171 10.79 -7.00 13.24
C VAL A 171 9.93 -7.49 14.41
N SER A 172 8.62 -7.62 14.19
CA SER A 172 7.67 -8.15 15.18
C SER A 172 7.51 -9.67 15.11
N ASN A 173 8.32 -10.38 14.30
CA ASN A 173 8.23 -11.83 14.24
C ASN A 173 8.75 -12.45 15.53
N GLU A 174 7.89 -13.20 16.23
CA GLU A 174 8.23 -13.90 17.45
C GLU A 174 9.06 -15.16 17.16
N VAL A 175 9.66 -15.75 18.20
CA VAL A 175 10.36 -17.03 18.05
C VAL A 175 9.37 -18.11 17.66
N GLY A 176 9.56 -18.70 16.49
CA GLY A 176 8.63 -19.68 15.90
C GLY A 176 7.41 -19.04 15.21
N GLY A 177 7.37 -17.71 15.07
CA GLY A 177 6.30 -17.00 14.37
C GLY A 177 6.32 -17.18 12.85
N ASP A 178 5.27 -16.69 12.19
CA ASP A 178 4.99 -16.85 10.77
C ASP A 178 5.20 -15.56 9.94
N LEU A 179 5.67 -14.48 10.55
CA LEU A 179 5.97 -13.21 9.87
C LEU A 179 7.37 -13.25 9.22
N ILE A 180 7.66 -14.34 8.51
CA ILE A 180 8.91 -14.62 7.82
C ILE A 180 8.62 -15.46 6.57
N GLY A 181 9.29 -15.15 5.46
CA GLY A 181 9.14 -15.91 4.21
C GLY A 181 10.38 -15.81 3.33
N ASN A 182 10.59 -16.81 2.47
CA ASN A 182 11.67 -16.83 1.49
C ASN A 182 11.10 -17.05 0.09
N ALA A 183 11.52 -16.23 -0.87
CA ALA A 183 11.09 -16.34 -2.25
C ALA A 183 12.27 -16.08 -3.20
N LEU A 184 12.10 -16.48 -4.45
CA LEU A 184 13.00 -16.10 -5.54
C LEU A 184 12.59 -14.71 -6.07
N TRP A 185 13.45 -13.73 -5.88
CA TRP A 185 13.21 -12.35 -6.29
C TRP A 185 13.92 -12.04 -7.60
N LEU A 186 13.17 -11.57 -8.59
CA LEU A 186 13.67 -10.98 -9.83
C LEU A 186 13.69 -9.46 -9.69
N GLY A 187 14.82 -8.82 -9.95
CA GLY A 187 14.89 -7.36 -9.90
C GLY A 187 16.21 -6.77 -10.40
N TRP A 188 16.23 -5.46 -10.59
CA TRP A 188 17.43 -4.72 -10.96
C TRP A 188 18.13 -4.17 -9.71
N PRO A 189 19.45 -4.38 -9.53
CA PRO A 189 20.09 -4.02 -8.27
C PRO A 189 20.08 -2.52 -8.00
N VAL A 190 19.66 -2.14 -6.78
CA VAL A 190 19.59 -0.73 -6.35
C VAL A 190 20.94 0.00 -6.51
N ARG A 191 22.07 -0.69 -6.33
CA ARG A 191 23.40 -0.12 -6.56
C ARG A 191 23.59 0.42 -7.98
N GLU A 192 23.00 -0.22 -9.00
CA GLU A 192 23.14 0.19 -10.40
C GLU A 192 22.31 1.46 -10.65
N LEU A 193 21.10 1.51 -10.07
CA LEU A 193 20.27 2.71 -10.06
C LEU A 193 20.97 3.89 -9.36
N LEU A 194 21.59 3.64 -8.21
CA LEU A 194 22.33 4.68 -7.49
C LEU A 194 23.57 5.11 -8.26
N ALA A 195 24.31 4.18 -8.88
CA ALA A 195 25.46 4.51 -9.73
C ALA A 195 25.07 5.41 -10.91
N MET A 196 23.86 5.24 -11.48
CA MET A 196 23.34 6.18 -12.48
C MET A 196 23.19 7.59 -11.93
N ALA A 197 22.69 7.77 -10.70
CA ALA A 197 22.51 9.09 -10.08
C ALA A 197 23.83 9.71 -9.59
N GLY A 198 24.79 8.87 -9.19
CA GLY A 198 26.08 9.29 -8.64
C GLY A 198 25.93 9.95 -7.27
N PRO A 199 25.86 9.22 -6.15
CA PRO A 199 25.77 9.83 -4.83
C PRO A 199 27.02 10.67 -4.52
N LYS A 200 26.81 11.91 -4.05
CA LYS A 200 27.92 12.83 -3.74
C LYS A 200 28.64 12.43 -2.45
N PRO A 201 29.90 12.87 -2.25
CA PRO A 201 30.55 12.79 -0.95
C PRO A 201 29.65 13.39 0.15
N GLY A 202 29.52 12.68 1.27
CA GLY A 202 28.62 13.04 2.37
C GLY A 202 27.23 12.40 2.32
N ALA A 203 26.83 11.74 1.22
CA ALA A 203 25.60 10.94 1.21
C ALA A 203 25.77 9.66 2.05
N ASP A 204 25.14 9.60 3.22
CA ASP A 204 25.29 8.53 4.23
C ASP A 204 24.08 7.58 4.32
N MET A 205 22.96 7.94 3.71
CA MET A 205 21.72 7.17 3.73
C MET A 205 20.95 7.30 2.42
N VAL A 206 20.32 6.20 2.00
CA VAL A 206 19.27 6.17 0.99
C VAL A 206 17.92 6.19 1.70
N LEU A 207 17.14 7.26 1.50
CA LEU A 207 15.77 7.35 1.98
C LEU A 207 14.82 6.83 0.89
N SER A 208 14.21 5.67 1.13
CA SER A 208 13.13 5.14 0.29
C SER A 208 11.81 5.77 0.71
N ARG A 209 10.98 6.16 -0.27
CA ARG A 209 9.61 6.64 -0.05
C ARG A 209 8.67 6.00 -1.06
N SER A 210 7.55 5.48 -0.59
CA SER A 210 6.48 4.90 -1.41
C SER A 210 5.40 5.92 -1.76
N THR A 211 4.48 5.54 -2.65
CA THR A 211 3.34 6.37 -3.07
C THR A 211 2.29 6.59 -1.98
N ASP A 212 2.18 5.69 -1.02
CA ASP A 212 1.38 5.84 0.20
C ASP A 212 2.16 6.53 1.34
N GLY A 213 3.38 7.00 1.03
CA GLY A 213 4.29 7.80 1.83
C GLY A 213 4.88 7.11 3.06
N TRP A 214 4.88 5.79 3.09
CA TRP A 214 5.80 5.03 3.93
C TRP A 214 7.25 5.36 3.55
N THR A 215 8.15 5.34 4.54
CA THR A 215 9.57 5.63 4.35
C THR A 215 10.47 4.66 5.09
N ALA A 216 11.61 4.32 4.50
CA ALA A 216 12.69 3.60 5.18
C ALA A 216 14.06 4.13 4.77
N GLY A 217 14.93 4.28 5.77
CA GLY A 217 16.33 4.65 5.58
C GLY A 217 17.21 3.41 5.51
N THR A 218 18.06 3.32 4.50
CA THR A 218 19.13 2.32 4.40
C THR A 218 20.48 3.04 4.36
N PRO A 219 21.42 2.77 5.27
CA PRO A 219 22.76 3.36 5.22
C PRO A 219 23.44 3.10 3.87
N SER A 220 24.01 4.12 3.24
CA SER A 220 24.65 4.03 1.91
C SER A 220 26.02 3.34 1.97
N ARG A 221 26.66 3.37 3.14
CA ARG A 221 27.88 2.62 3.45
C ARG A 221 27.54 1.53 4.47
N ARG A 222 28.15 0.37 4.29
CA ARG A 222 28.33 -0.59 5.38
C ARG A 222 29.21 0.10 6.41
N SER A 223 28.61 0.72 7.42
CA SER A 223 29.35 1.36 8.50
C SER A 223 30.27 0.30 9.14
N PRO A 224 31.60 0.49 9.18
CA PRO A 224 32.50 -0.44 9.86
C PRO A 224 32.27 -0.46 11.39
N THR A 225 31.43 0.44 11.91
CA THR A 225 31.24 0.68 13.35
C THR A 225 30.11 -0.13 14.00
N ILE A 226 29.50 -1.09 13.29
CA ILE A 226 28.66 -2.11 13.95
C ILE A 226 29.60 -3.21 14.47
N GLY A 227 30.29 -2.87 15.57
CA GLY A 227 31.27 -3.71 16.24
C GLY A 227 32.12 -2.87 17.17
N THR A 228 31.77 -2.88 18.46
CA THR A 228 32.45 -2.22 19.59
C THR A 228 32.27 -0.70 19.71
N ARG A 229 31.24 -0.28 20.48
CA ARG A 229 31.38 0.89 21.36
C ARG A 229 31.95 0.38 22.68
N SER A 230 33.25 0.55 22.91
CA SER A 230 33.75 0.63 24.29
C SER A 230 33.36 2.00 24.83
N SER A 231 32.49 2.03 25.83
CA SER A 231 32.28 3.22 26.66
C SER A 231 33.59 3.53 27.39
N PRO A 232 34.16 4.74 27.31
CA PRO A 232 35.08 5.18 28.34
C PRO A 232 34.23 5.49 29.58
N SER A 233 34.49 4.77 30.66
CA SER A 233 34.24 5.28 32.00
C SER A 233 35.15 6.48 32.24
N GLU A 234 34.56 7.64 32.51
CA GLU A 234 34.94 8.62 33.55
C GLU A 234 33.91 9.76 33.57
#